data_AF-A0A2V6ZQK1-F1
#
_entry.id   AF-A0A2V6ZQK1-F1
#
_cell.length_a   1.000
_cell.length_b   1.000
_cell.length_c   1.000
_cell.angle_alpha   90.00
_cell.angle_beta   90.00
_cell.angle_gamma   90.00
#
_symmetry.space_group_name_H-M   'P 1'
#
loop_
_entity.id
_entity.type
_entity.pdbx_description
1 polymer ?
#
loop_
_entity_poly.entity_id
_entity_poly.type
_entity_poly.pdbx_seq_one_letter_code
_entity_poly.pdbx_strand_id
1 'polypeptide(L)'
;MRWRDIPAAIAASGRNYVCGRVSRAFTLRVIGPLTNGGFAVGTMLAIACLPTSYDVRHAWVSSLASARTNPSGYFYLGTTLMVVAVLLVPLPGHLSRQFRTRGRVSVAGSLLLWVGIVGLFLLSVETTVFPNPGRTRFVHQLFTAITLIFLTLGFLSFAALSAVRAWITRANLLPASLACAVLSIPATGAGLTHLTRLGVEALGGSALRAGKLETPFFLTLVFWEWAAVIALFVGGYLTAWAAPRDGSRPPP
;
A
#
# COMPACT_ATOMS: atom_id res chain seq x y z
N MET A 1 -8.37 -39.29 6.16
CA MET A 1 -7.21 -38.43 5.84
C MET A 1 -5.97 -39.07 6.44
N ARG A 2 -5.00 -39.51 5.63
CA ARG A 2 -3.75 -40.08 6.16
C ARG A 2 -2.78 -38.93 6.43
N TRP A 3 -2.04 -39.00 7.53
CA TRP A 3 -1.04 -37.99 7.94
C TRP A 3 0.02 -37.67 6.86
N ARG A 4 0.21 -38.57 5.89
CA ARG A 4 1.11 -38.39 4.73
C ARG A 4 0.58 -37.42 3.65
N ASP A 5 -0.72 -37.12 3.64
CA ASP A 5 -1.34 -36.25 2.63
C ASP A 5 -1.32 -34.76 3.04
N ILE A 6 -1.03 -34.48 4.31
CA ILE A 6 -1.04 -33.13 4.89
C ILE A 6 0.02 -32.21 4.24
N PRO A 7 1.29 -32.63 4.01
CA PRO A 7 2.29 -31.77 3.38
C PRO A 7 1.94 -31.40 1.93
N ALA A 8 1.36 -32.34 1.18
CA ALA A 8 0.95 -32.12 -0.20
C ALA A 8 -0.23 -31.14 -0.31
N ALA A 9 -1.21 -31.26 0.59
CA ALA A 9 -2.34 -30.34 0.66
C ALA A 9 -1.89 -28.91 1.04
N ILE A 10 -0.95 -28.76 1.98
CA ILE A 10 -0.38 -27.46 2.36
C ILE A 10 0.39 -26.84 1.19
N ALA A 11 1.23 -27.62 0.51
CA ALA A 11 1.99 -27.14 -0.65
C ALA A 11 1.07 -26.70 -1.80
N ALA A 12 0.01 -27.45 -2.08
CA ALA A 12 -1.00 -27.09 -3.08
C ALA A 12 -1.74 -25.80 -2.69
N SER A 13 -2.10 -25.64 -1.41
CA SER A 13 -2.75 -24.44 -0.90
C SER A 13 -1.84 -23.20 -1.02
N GLY A 14 -0.57 -23.32 -0.61
CA GLY A 14 0.42 -22.26 -0.74
C GLY A 14 0.66 -21.86 -2.20
N ARG A 15 0.78 -22.84 -3.11
CA ARG A 15 0.88 -22.56 -4.55
C ARG A 15 -0.36 -21.85 -5.08
N ASN A 16 -1.56 -22.28 -4.70
CA ASN A 16 -2.79 -21.63 -5.11
C ASN A 16 -2.84 -20.18 -4.61
N TYR A 17 -2.42 -19.94 -3.37
CA TYR A 17 -2.33 -18.60 -2.78
C TYR A 17 -1.35 -17.71 -3.56
N VAL A 18 -0.10 -18.16 -3.78
CA VAL A 18 0.93 -17.41 -4.51
C VAL A 18 0.54 -17.16 -5.97
N CYS A 19 -0.04 -18.16 -6.63
CA CYS A 19 -0.58 -17.98 -7.98
C CYS A 19 -1.84 -17.08 -7.99
N GLY A 20 -2.33 -16.65 -6.83
CA GLY A 20 -3.48 -15.78 -6.66
C GLY A 20 -4.82 -16.45 -6.86
N ARG A 21 -4.90 -17.80 -6.93
CA ARG A 21 -6.12 -18.62 -7.11
C ARG A 21 -7.02 -18.60 -5.87
N VAL A 22 -7.32 -17.40 -5.38
CA VAL A 22 -8.23 -17.11 -4.29
C VAL A 22 -9.55 -16.58 -4.84
N SER A 23 -10.64 -16.87 -4.15
CA SER A 23 -11.97 -16.38 -4.54
C SER A 23 -12.11 -14.89 -4.26
N ARG A 24 -12.94 -14.18 -5.03
CA ARG A 24 -13.26 -12.77 -4.76
C ARG A 24 -13.83 -12.57 -3.35
N ALA A 25 -14.61 -13.53 -2.86
CA ALA A 25 -15.15 -13.49 -1.50
C ALA A 25 -14.04 -13.53 -0.46
N PHE A 26 -13.03 -14.38 -0.64
CA PHE A 26 -11.86 -14.43 0.23
C PHE A 26 -11.07 -13.12 0.18
N THR A 27 -10.83 -12.57 -1.01
CA THR A 27 -10.16 -11.27 -1.18
C THR A 27 -10.87 -10.14 -0.43
N LEU A 28 -12.20 -10.04 -0.56
CA LEU A 28 -12.97 -8.93 0.01
C LEU A 28 -13.34 -9.12 1.48
N ARG A 29 -13.59 -10.35 1.94
CA ARG A 29 -14.06 -10.61 3.31
C ARG A 29 -12.93 -10.98 4.27
N VAL A 30 -11.78 -11.41 3.75
CA VAL A 30 -10.65 -11.84 4.57
C VAL A 30 -9.45 -10.91 4.33
N ILE A 31 -8.90 -10.89 3.12
CA ILE A 31 -7.66 -10.14 2.85
C ILE A 31 -7.86 -8.64 3.10
N GLY A 32 -8.90 -8.03 2.51
CA GLY A 32 -9.18 -6.61 2.67
C GLY A 32 -9.32 -6.14 4.13
N PRO A 33 -10.23 -6.74 4.92
CA PRO A 33 -10.38 -6.39 6.33
C PRO A 33 -9.13 -6.67 7.16
N LEU A 34 -8.41 -7.78 6.91
CA LEU A 34 -7.19 -8.07 7.66
C LEU A 34 -6.04 -7.11 7.33
N THR A 35 -5.90 -6.67 6.08
CA THR A 35 -4.86 -5.68 5.74
C THR A 35 -5.19 -4.30 6.29
N ASN A 36 -6.43 -3.82 6.12
CA ASN A 36 -6.86 -2.50 6.60
C ASN A 36 -6.93 -2.46 8.12
N GLY A 37 -7.62 -3.41 8.74
CA GLY A 37 -7.77 -3.53 10.19
C GLY A 37 -6.44 -3.85 10.86
N GLY A 38 -5.64 -4.75 10.28
CA GLY A 38 -4.31 -5.08 10.79
C GLY A 38 -3.40 -3.85 10.78
N PHE A 39 -3.33 -3.11 9.68
CA PHE A 39 -2.57 -1.87 9.62
C PHE A 39 -3.03 -0.83 10.65
N ALA A 40 -4.35 -0.64 10.80
CA ALA A 40 -4.91 0.28 11.80
C ALA A 40 -4.51 -0.14 13.23
N VAL A 41 -4.67 -1.40 13.58
CA VAL A 41 -4.31 -1.94 14.91
C VAL A 41 -2.80 -1.82 15.15
N GLY A 42 -1.96 -2.24 14.19
CA GLY A 42 -0.51 -2.13 14.31
C GLY A 42 -0.03 -0.69 14.48
N THR A 43 -0.67 0.24 13.76
CA THR A 43 -0.41 1.69 13.90
C THR A 43 -0.81 2.20 15.28
N MET A 44 -2.01 1.85 15.77
CA MET A 44 -2.48 2.27 17.10
C MET A 44 -1.62 1.71 18.22
N LEU A 45 -1.16 0.46 18.13
CA LEU A 45 -0.21 -0.13 19.07
C LEU A 45 1.13 0.60 19.04
N ALA A 46 1.64 0.92 17.85
CA ALA A 46 2.88 1.69 17.72
C ALA A 46 2.75 3.11 18.32
N ILE A 47 1.60 3.77 18.15
CA ILE A 47 1.29 5.07 18.76
C ILE A 47 1.18 4.94 20.29
N ALA A 48 0.52 3.90 20.79
CA ALA A 48 0.34 3.69 22.23
C ALA A 48 1.66 3.46 22.96
N CYS A 49 2.67 2.93 22.27
CA CYS A 49 4.02 2.72 22.81
C CYS A 49 4.98 3.89 22.58
N LEU A 50 4.52 4.99 21.96
CA LEU A 50 5.37 6.15 21.72
C LEU A 50 5.73 6.83 23.06
N PRO A 51 7.01 7.15 23.32
CA PRO A 51 7.42 7.78 24.57
C PRO A 51 6.94 9.23 24.73
N THR A 52 6.47 9.85 23.64
CA THR A 52 5.98 11.23 23.61
C THR A 52 4.56 11.29 23.06
N SER A 53 3.83 12.36 23.35
CA SER A 53 2.53 12.61 22.72
C SER A 53 2.66 12.59 21.20
N TYR A 54 1.85 11.74 20.56
CA TYR A 54 1.87 11.61 19.11
C TYR A 54 1.09 12.76 18.47
N ASP A 55 1.80 13.65 17.78
CA ASP A 55 1.21 14.71 16.98
C ASP A 55 1.26 14.37 15.49
N VAL A 56 0.10 13.99 14.92
CA VAL A 56 -0.10 13.69 13.50
C VAL A 56 0.40 14.81 12.58
N ARG A 57 0.44 16.06 13.04
CA ARG A 57 0.87 17.21 12.22
C ARG A 57 2.37 17.21 11.96
N HIS A 58 3.14 16.61 12.86
CA HIS A 58 4.60 16.69 12.87
C HIS A 58 5.28 15.32 12.82
N ALA A 59 4.54 14.25 13.14
CA ALA A 59 5.05 12.89 13.21
C ALA A 59 4.74 12.10 11.92
N TRP A 60 5.80 11.52 11.37
CA TRP A 60 5.78 10.75 10.14
C TRP A 60 5.36 9.32 10.45
N VAL A 61 4.69 8.65 9.51
CA VAL A 61 4.39 7.21 9.64
C VAL A 61 5.68 6.42 9.90
N SER A 62 6.76 6.78 9.20
CA SER A 62 8.08 6.15 9.37
C SER A 62 8.68 6.35 10.77
N SER A 63 8.32 7.41 11.50
CA SER A 63 8.74 7.60 12.89
C SER A 63 8.11 6.57 13.83
N LEU A 64 6.92 6.07 13.53
CA LEU A 64 6.29 5.00 14.31
C LEU A 64 7.04 3.68 14.16
N ALA A 65 7.62 3.44 12.99
CA ALA A 65 8.42 2.25 12.66
C ALA A 65 9.92 2.42 12.96
N SER A 66 10.33 3.55 13.56
CA SER A 66 11.74 3.79 13.85
C SER A 66 12.06 3.48 15.30
N ALA A 67 12.97 2.51 15.51
CA ALA A 67 13.48 2.17 16.84
C ALA A 67 14.20 3.34 17.53
N ARG A 68 14.64 4.38 16.79
CA ARG A 68 15.24 5.59 17.36
C ARG A 68 14.20 6.49 18.03
N THR A 69 13.02 6.63 17.43
CA THR A 69 11.95 7.52 17.93
C THR A 69 10.89 6.77 18.73
N ASN A 70 10.71 5.48 18.45
CA ASN A 70 9.72 4.61 19.08
C ASN A 70 10.34 3.24 19.44
N PRO A 71 11.33 3.18 20.36
CA PRO A 71 12.07 1.96 20.68
C PRO A 71 11.18 0.84 21.21
N SER A 72 10.07 1.17 21.87
CA SER A 72 9.14 0.18 22.44
C SER A 72 8.04 -0.25 21.45
N GLY A 73 7.76 0.56 20.42
CA GLY A 73 6.61 0.37 19.53
C GLY A 73 6.94 0.04 18.07
N TYR A 74 8.18 0.24 17.62
CA TYR A 74 8.57 0.08 16.21
C TYR A 74 8.27 -1.32 15.67
N PHE A 75 8.45 -2.35 16.50
CA PHE A 75 8.26 -3.75 16.13
C PHE A 75 6.79 -4.08 15.80
N TYR A 76 5.81 -3.39 16.42
CA TYR A 76 4.39 -3.61 16.11
C TYR A 76 4.06 -3.21 14.68
N LEU A 77 4.50 -2.03 14.26
CA LEU A 77 4.26 -1.55 12.90
C LEU A 77 5.07 -2.37 11.89
N GLY A 78 6.35 -2.64 12.15
CA GLY A 78 7.19 -3.46 11.28
C GLY A 78 6.62 -4.87 11.05
N THR A 79 6.22 -5.57 12.12
CA THR A 79 5.62 -6.91 12.03
C THR A 79 4.28 -6.88 11.32
N THR A 80 3.46 -5.86 11.58
CA THR A 80 2.17 -5.68 10.90
C THR A 80 2.37 -5.51 9.41
N LEU A 81 3.31 -4.67 8.97
CA LEU A 81 3.62 -4.46 7.56
C LEU A 81 4.15 -5.77 6.92
N MET A 82 4.90 -6.58 7.66
CA MET A 82 5.35 -7.90 7.19
C MET A 82 4.17 -8.84 6.94
N VAL A 83 3.22 -8.91 7.87
CA VAL A 83 1.98 -9.69 7.72
C VAL A 83 1.14 -9.15 6.55
N VAL A 84 1.01 -7.83 6.42
CA VAL A 84 0.31 -7.20 5.29
C VAL A 84 0.96 -7.60 3.97
N ALA A 85 2.30 -7.58 3.85
CA ALA A 85 2.99 -7.99 2.63
C ALA A 85 2.61 -9.42 2.24
N VAL A 86 2.62 -10.35 3.20
CA VAL A 86 2.20 -11.74 2.98
C VAL A 86 0.73 -11.81 2.55
N LEU A 87 -0.17 -11.04 3.19
CA LEU A 87 -1.59 -11.01 2.85
C LEU A 87 -1.88 -10.48 1.43
N LEU A 88 -1.01 -9.61 0.90
CA LEU A 88 -1.14 -9.02 -0.44
C LEU A 88 -0.61 -9.92 -1.57
N VAL A 89 0.23 -10.92 -1.27
CA VAL A 89 0.81 -11.89 -2.22
C VAL A 89 -0.17 -12.46 -3.27
N PRO A 90 -1.43 -12.82 -2.96
CA PRO A 90 -2.32 -13.40 -3.95
C PRO A 90 -2.90 -12.36 -4.92
N LEU A 91 -2.87 -11.07 -4.59
CA LEU A 91 -3.54 -10.02 -5.36
C LEU A 91 -3.01 -9.83 -6.79
N PRO A 92 -1.70 -9.83 -7.07
CA PRO A 92 -1.18 -9.72 -8.44
C PRO A 92 -1.76 -10.82 -9.35
N GLY A 93 -1.72 -12.08 -8.89
CA GLY A 93 -2.25 -13.22 -9.62
C GLY A 93 -3.79 -13.21 -9.70
N HIS A 94 -4.47 -12.77 -8.66
CA HIS A 94 -5.93 -12.66 -8.63
C HIS A 94 -6.45 -11.63 -9.63
N LEU A 95 -5.94 -10.40 -9.56
CA LEU A 95 -6.35 -9.28 -10.41
C LEU A 95 -5.95 -9.53 -11.87
N SER A 96 -4.73 -10.02 -12.12
CA SER A 96 -4.28 -10.25 -13.50
C SER A 96 -5.16 -11.23 -14.27
N ARG A 97 -5.68 -12.28 -13.61
CA ARG A 97 -6.61 -13.23 -14.21
C ARG A 97 -7.97 -12.63 -14.53
N GLN A 98 -8.47 -11.72 -13.71
CA GLN A 98 -9.75 -11.04 -13.97
C GLN A 98 -9.70 -10.10 -15.18
N PHE A 99 -8.49 -9.64 -15.54
CA PHE A 99 -8.24 -8.75 -16.68
C PHE A 99 -7.42 -9.40 -17.80
N ARG A 100 -7.45 -10.74 -17.92
CA ARG A 100 -6.62 -11.50 -18.86
C ARG A 100 -6.77 -11.05 -20.33
N THR A 101 -7.93 -10.51 -20.72
CA THR A 101 -8.19 -10.00 -22.07
C THR A 101 -7.41 -8.73 -22.42
N ARG A 102 -6.87 -7.99 -21.43
CA ARG A 102 -6.08 -6.76 -21.62
C ARG A 102 -4.59 -6.99 -21.37
N GLY A 103 -4.09 -8.12 -21.88
CA GLY A 103 -2.85 -8.81 -21.50
C GLY A 103 -1.68 -7.95 -21.03
N ARG A 104 -1.22 -6.95 -21.79
CA ARG A 104 0.00 -6.18 -21.46
C ARG A 104 -0.14 -5.31 -20.21
N VAL A 105 -1.24 -4.56 -20.08
CA VAL A 105 -1.46 -3.66 -18.94
C VAL A 105 -1.72 -4.46 -17.66
N SER A 106 -2.43 -5.59 -17.78
CA SER A 106 -2.67 -6.53 -16.68
C SER A 106 -1.36 -7.14 -16.16
N VAL A 107 -0.46 -7.54 -17.07
CA VAL A 107 0.87 -8.07 -16.71
C VAL A 107 1.73 -6.99 -16.06
N ALA A 108 1.79 -5.79 -16.63
CA ALA A 108 2.54 -4.66 -16.06
C ALA A 108 2.02 -4.33 -14.65
N GLY A 109 0.70 -4.17 -14.47
CA GLY A 109 0.10 -3.93 -13.16
C GLY A 109 0.41 -5.04 -12.14
N SER A 110 0.41 -6.31 -12.57
CA SER A 110 0.80 -7.43 -11.72
C SER A 110 2.28 -7.39 -11.32
N LEU A 111 3.18 -7.05 -12.24
CA LEU A 111 4.60 -6.92 -11.95
C LEU A 111 4.86 -5.76 -10.99
N LEU A 112 4.19 -4.63 -11.19
CA LEU A 112 4.26 -3.49 -10.29
C LEU A 112 3.81 -3.88 -8.87
N LEU A 113 2.68 -4.57 -8.73
CA LEU A 113 2.25 -5.05 -7.41
C LEU A 113 3.27 -6.01 -6.79
N TRP A 114 3.85 -6.95 -7.55
CA TRP A 114 4.89 -7.85 -7.03
C TRP A 114 6.11 -7.10 -6.50
N VAL A 115 6.63 -6.14 -7.27
CA VAL A 115 7.77 -5.32 -6.85
C VAL A 115 7.41 -4.53 -5.59
N GLY A 116 6.21 -3.96 -5.52
CA GLY A 116 5.73 -3.24 -4.35
C GLY A 116 5.58 -4.13 -3.10
N ILE A 117 5.07 -5.35 -3.26
CA ILE A 117 4.92 -6.33 -2.16
C ILE A 117 6.29 -6.79 -1.64
N VAL A 118 7.24 -7.08 -2.55
CA VAL A 118 8.61 -7.43 -2.17
C VAL A 118 9.28 -6.25 -1.46
N GLY A 119 9.12 -5.03 -1.98
CA GLY A 119 9.59 -3.81 -1.34
C GLY A 119 9.01 -3.65 0.08
N LEU A 120 7.70 -3.87 0.25
CA LEU A 120 7.03 -3.78 1.54
C LEU A 120 7.57 -4.82 2.52
N PHE A 121 7.76 -6.07 2.05
CA PHE A 121 8.31 -7.13 2.88
C PHE A 121 9.73 -6.80 3.33
N LEU A 122 10.60 -6.34 2.40
CA LEU A 122 11.97 -5.94 2.72
C LEU A 122 12.02 -4.73 3.68
N LEU A 123 11.16 -3.73 3.49
CA LEU A 123 10.98 -2.61 4.41
C LEU A 123 10.59 -3.09 5.81
N SER A 124 9.68 -4.06 5.87
CA SER A 124 9.19 -4.62 7.14
C SER A 124 10.28 -5.43 7.85
N VAL A 125 11.05 -6.23 7.13
CA VAL A 125 12.21 -6.95 7.67
C VAL A 125 13.28 -5.96 8.14
N GLU A 126 13.57 -4.93 7.35
CA GLU A 126 14.53 -3.89 7.70
C GLU A 126 14.16 -3.21 9.01
N THR A 127 12.91 -2.75 9.12
CA THR A 127 12.40 -2.07 10.32
C THR A 127 12.33 -2.98 11.55
N THR A 128 12.03 -4.27 11.37
CA THR A 128 11.80 -5.21 12.47
C THR A 128 13.10 -5.85 12.97
N VAL A 129 13.96 -6.32 12.06
CA VAL A 129 15.15 -7.13 12.35
C VAL A 129 16.39 -6.28 12.56
N PHE A 130 16.47 -5.10 11.93
CA PHE A 130 17.61 -4.19 12.05
C PHE A 130 17.16 -2.89 12.74
N PRO A 131 17.05 -2.88 14.09
CA PRO A 131 16.39 -1.83 14.87
C PRO A 131 17.18 -0.52 14.99
N ASN A 132 17.71 -0.01 13.88
CA ASN A 132 18.21 1.36 13.80
C ASN A 132 17.82 2.06 12.47
N PRO A 133 16.55 2.01 12.01
CA PRO A 133 16.13 2.76 10.84
C PRO A 133 15.87 4.22 11.26
N GLY A 134 16.94 5.01 11.35
CA GLY A 134 16.78 6.46 11.26
C GLY A 134 16.26 6.82 9.86
N ARG A 135 15.33 7.78 9.76
CA ARG A 135 14.81 8.31 8.48
C ARG A 135 15.91 8.66 7.47
N THR A 136 17.13 8.95 7.93
CA THR A 136 18.27 9.36 7.11
C THR A 136 18.96 8.21 6.37
N ARG A 137 18.56 6.95 6.59
CA ARG A 137 19.19 5.81 5.93
C ARG A 137 18.61 5.65 4.52
N PHE A 138 19.49 5.76 3.52
CA PHE A 138 19.14 5.63 2.10
C PHE A 138 18.33 4.36 1.79
N VAL A 139 18.69 3.23 2.41
CA VAL A 139 18.01 1.93 2.22
C VAL A 139 16.54 1.98 2.65
N HIS A 140 16.23 2.58 3.81
CA HIS A 140 14.85 2.70 4.30
C HIS A 140 14.02 3.60 3.38
N GLN A 141 14.58 4.73 2.94
CA GLN A 141 13.92 5.63 1.99
C GLN A 141 13.68 4.95 0.65
N LEU A 142 14.65 4.18 0.16
CA LEU A 142 14.55 3.42 -1.08
C LEU A 142 13.44 2.37 -1.01
N PHE A 143 13.39 1.55 0.05
CA PHE A 143 12.34 0.55 0.21
C PHE A 143 10.95 1.18 0.41
N THR A 144 10.87 2.30 1.12
CA THR A 144 9.63 3.07 1.26
C THR A 144 9.16 3.60 -0.10
N ALA A 145 10.06 4.19 -0.89
CA ALA A 145 9.75 4.69 -2.23
C ALA A 145 9.31 3.56 -3.17
N ILE A 146 10.05 2.45 -3.22
CA ILE A 146 9.69 1.26 -4.02
C ILE A 146 8.31 0.77 -3.60
N THR A 147 8.06 0.61 -2.31
CA THR A 147 6.76 0.14 -1.80
C THR A 147 5.62 1.05 -2.24
N LEU A 148 5.72 2.36 -1.93
CA LEU A 148 4.65 3.31 -2.18
C LEU A 148 4.38 3.48 -3.68
N ILE A 149 5.43 3.67 -4.49
CA ILE A 149 5.30 3.90 -5.94
C ILE A 149 4.72 2.67 -6.62
N PHE A 150 5.31 1.49 -6.40
CA PHE A 150 4.94 0.30 -7.15
C PHE A 150 3.59 -0.28 -6.71
N LEU A 151 3.24 -0.22 -5.41
CA LEU A 151 1.88 -0.58 -4.97
C LEU A 151 0.83 0.39 -5.52
N THR A 152 1.10 1.71 -5.47
CA THR A 152 0.16 2.71 -5.98
C THR A 152 -0.08 2.52 -7.48
N LEU A 153 0.99 2.44 -8.27
CA LEU A 153 0.87 2.25 -9.72
C LEU A 153 0.25 0.90 -10.08
N GLY A 154 0.57 -0.16 -9.34
CA GLY A 154 -0.02 -1.48 -9.52
C GLY A 154 -1.54 -1.47 -9.29
N PHE A 155 -1.99 -0.95 -8.15
CA PHE A 155 -3.43 -0.83 -7.87
C PHE A 155 -4.12 0.14 -8.82
N LEU A 156 -3.50 1.28 -9.14
CA LEU A 156 -4.06 2.28 -10.05
C LEU A 156 -4.23 1.70 -11.46
N SER A 157 -3.31 0.85 -11.93
CA SER A 157 -3.45 0.15 -13.20
C SER A 157 -4.71 -0.71 -13.24
N PHE A 158 -4.97 -1.50 -12.19
CA PHE A 158 -6.17 -2.33 -12.11
C PHE A 158 -7.45 -1.53 -11.85
N ALA A 159 -7.38 -0.43 -11.09
CA ALA A 159 -8.49 0.50 -10.91
C ALA A 159 -8.89 1.15 -12.25
N ALA A 160 -7.92 1.61 -13.03
CA ALA A 160 -8.14 2.16 -14.37
C ALA A 160 -8.71 1.10 -15.32
N LEU A 161 -8.18 -0.13 -15.32
CA LEU A 161 -8.75 -1.22 -16.10
C LEU A 161 -10.20 -1.51 -15.72
N SER A 162 -10.52 -1.48 -14.42
CA SER A 162 -11.88 -1.63 -13.90
C SER A 162 -12.79 -0.50 -14.39
N ALA A 163 -12.33 0.75 -14.34
CA ALA A 163 -13.07 1.92 -14.77
C ALA A 163 -13.37 1.89 -16.27
N VAL A 164 -12.36 1.63 -17.11
CA VAL A 164 -12.54 1.50 -18.56
C VAL A 164 -13.50 0.35 -18.89
N ARG A 165 -13.42 -0.76 -18.15
CA ARG A 165 -14.37 -1.86 -18.36
C ARG A 165 -15.79 -1.45 -17.99
N ALA A 166 -15.99 -0.87 -16.80
CA ALA A 166 -17.30 -0.44 -16.35
C ALA A 166 -17.92 0.61 -17.29
N TRP A 167 -17.09 1.49 -17.87
CA TRP A 167 -17.51 2.44 -18.89
C TRP A 167 -18.04 1.74 -20.15
N ILE A 168 -17.26 0.81 -20.71
CA ILE A 168 -17.64 0.05 -21.91
C ILE A 168 -18.90 -0.78 -21.67
N THR A 169 -19.01 -1.44 -20.52
CA THR A 169 -20.15 -2.31 -20.20
C THR A 169 -21.33 -1.56 -19.57
N ARG A 170 -21.28 -0.22 -19.49
CA ARG A 170 -22.28 0.63 -18.79
C ARG A 170 -22.62 0.13 -17.37
N ALA A 171 -21.63 -0.44 -16.68
CA ALA A 171 -21.77 -0.88 -15.30
C ALA A 171 -21.52 0.27 -14.34
N ASN A 172 -21.77 0.06 -13.05
CA ASN A 172 -21.51 1.06 -12.03
C ASN A 172 -19.99 1.41 -11.98
N LEU A 173 -19.68 2.66 -12.30
CA LEU A 173 -18.32 3.21 -12.32
C LEU A 173 -17.80 3.60 -10.93
N LEU A 174 -18.71 3.86 -9.98
CA LEU A 174 -18.39 4.41 -8.66
C LEU A 174 -17.20 3.71 -7.96
N PRO A 175 -17.17 2.37 -7.81
CA PRO A 175 -16.06 1.72 -7.09
C PRO A 175 -14.70 1.92 -7.78
N ALA A 176 -14.67 1.89 -9.11
CA ALA A 176 -13.43 2.06 -9.88
C ALA A 176 -12.96 3.51 -9.89
N SER A 177 -13.89 4.47 -10.05
CA SER A 177 -13.59 5.89 -10.00
C SER A 177 -13.10 6.32 -8.61
N LEU A 178 -13.72 5.80 -7.54
CA LEU A 178 -13.26 6.03 -6.17
C LEU A 178 -11.87 5.44 -5.94
N ALA A 179 -11.59 4.22 -6.42
CA ALA A 179 -10.25 3.63 -6.33
C ALA A 179 -9.20 4.51 -7.02
N CYS A 180 -9.48 4.97 -8.25
CA CYS A 180 -8.59 5.87 -8.97
C CYS A 180 -8.36 7.20 -8.22
N ALA A 181 -9.43 7.82 -7.71
CA ALA A 181 -9.33 9.09 -6.99
C ALA A 181 -8.55 8.95 -5.68
N VAL A 182 -8.89 7.94 -4.86
CA VAL A 182 -8.24 7.67 -3.58
C VAL A 182 -6.76 7.38 -3.76
N LEU A 183 -6.35 6.65 -4.81
CA LEU A 183 -4.94 6.36 -5.08
C LEU A 183 -4.20 7.56 -5.68
N SER A 184 -4.82 8.30 -6.60
CA SER A 184 -4.13 9.35 -7.37
C SER A 184 -4.00 10.66 -6.61
N ILE A 185 -5.01 11.08 -5.85
CA ILE A 185 -5.02 12.38 -5.17
C ILE A 185 -3.87 12.47 -4.16
N PRO A 186 -3.68 11.52 -3.23
CA PRO A 186 -2.59 11.59 -2.26
C PRO A 186 -1.22 11.40 -2.89
N ALA A 187 -1.09 10.55 -3.90
CA ALA A 187 0.16 10.39 -4.65
C ALA A 187 0.57 11.69 -5.35
N THR A 188 -0.40 12.39 -5.94
CA THR A 188 -0.18 13.69 -6.60
C THR A 188 0.18 14.76 -5.57
N GLY A 189 -0.54 14.82 -4.45
CA GLY A 189 -0.24 15.74 -3.36
C GLY A 189 1.16 15.51 -2.79
N ALA A 190 1.53 14.27 -2.49
CA ALA A 190 2.88 13.91 -2.01
C ALA A 190 3.96 14.31 -3.03
N GLY A 191 3.75 14.02 -4.31
CA GLY A 191 4.68 14.40 -5.38
C GLY A 191 4.85 15.90 -5.52
N LEU A 192 3.74 16.66 -5.54
CA LEU A 192 3.77 18.12 -5.62
C LEU A 192 4.46 18.74 -4.40
N THR A 193 4.17 18.28 -3.19
CA THR A 193 4.84 18.78 -1.97
C THR A 193 6.33 18.45 -1.94
N HIS A 194 6.75 17.33 -2.53
CA HIS A 194 8.16 17.02 -2.72
C HIS A 194 8.84 17.98 -3.73
N LEU A 195 8.19 18.27 -4.85
CA LEU A 195 8.71 19.18 -5.87
C LEU A 195 8.82 20.61 -5.35
N THR A 196 7.80 21.11 -4.64
CA THR A 196 7.84 22.46 -4.05
C THR A 196 8.97 22.57 -3.02
N ARG A 197 9.21 21.54 -2.22
CA ARG A 197 10.32 21.51 -1.28
C ARG A 197 11.69 21.58 -1.96
N LEU A 198 11.90 20.82 -3.04
CA LEU A 198 13.13 20.88 -3.83
C LEU A 198 13.36 22.27 -4.43
N GLY A 199 12.28 22.90 -4.94
CA GLY A 199 12.34 24.26 -5.45
C GLY A 199 12.70 25.30 -4.38
N VAL A 200 12.15 25.18 -3.17
CA VAL A 200 12.47 26.08 -2.04
C VAL A 200 13.89 25.86 -1.50
N GLU A 201 14.35 24.60 -1.42
CA GLU A 201 15.74 24.29 -1.02
C GLU A 201 16.75 24.86 -2.03
N ALA A 202 16.40 24.93 -3.33
CA ALA A 202 17.21 25.58 -4.36
C ALA A 202 17.24 27.12 -4.27
N LEU A 203 16.26 27.75 -3.61
CA LEU A 203 16.11 29.20 -3.48
C LEU A 203 16.79 29.80 -2.23
N GLY A 204 17.43 28.97 -1.39
CA GLY A 204 18.18 29.41 -0.19
C GLY A 204 17.42 29.21 1.12
N GLY A 205 18.09 28.59 2.10
CA GLY A 205 17.50 28.00 3.31
C GLY A 205 16.82 28.96 4.32
N SER A 206 16.84 30.27 4.11
CA SER A 206 16.23 31.26 5.02
C SER A 206 14.70 31.29 4.95
N ALA A 207 14.09 30.94 3.81
CA ALA A 207 12.63 30.87 3.65
C ALA A 207 11.98 29.65 4.35
N LEU A 208 12.76 28.58 4.58
CA LEU A 208 12.29 27.30 5.12
C LEU A 208 11.94 27.32 6.62
N ARG A 209 12.51 28.24 7.40
CA ARG A 209 12.24 28.33 8.85
C ARG A 209 10.99 29.14 9.18
N ALA A 210 10.68 30.18 8.41
CA ALA A 210 9.51 31.03 8.64
C ALA A 210 8.19 30.34 8.24
N GLY A 211 8.15 29.64 7.09
CA GLY A 211 6.92 29.00 6.62
C GLY A 211 6.46 27.77 7.42
N LYS A 212 7.36 27.12 8.16
CA LYS A 212 7.07 25.83 8.82
C LYS A 212 6.04 25.90 9.96
N LEU A 213 5.86 27.08 10.56
CA LEU A 213 4.92 27.31 11.67
C LEU A 213 3.53 27.77 11.20
N GLU A 214 3.42 28.31 9.98
CA GLU A 214 2.16 28.87 9.44
C GLU A 214 1.55 28.04 8.30
N THR A 215 2.26 27.04 7.79
CA THR A 215 1.78 26.21 6.68
C THR A 215 0.57 25.36 7.13
N PRO A 216 -0.60 25.48 6.46
CA PRO A 216 -1.74 24.59 6.72
C PRO A 216 -1.36 23.12 6.65
N PHE A 217 -1.87 22.29 7.57
CA PHE A 217 -1.49 20.88 7.69
C PHE A 217 -1.62 20.11 6.36
N PHE A 218 -2.67 20.35 5.58
CA PHE A 218 -2.91 19.68 4.29
C PHE A 218 -1.91 20.05 3.19
N LEU A 219 -1.06 21.06 3.40
CA LEU A 219 0.05 21.42 2.50
C LEU A 219 1.39 20.81 2.96
N THR A 220 1.42 20.15 4.11
CA THR A 220 2.63 19.52 4.65
C THR A 220 2.89 18.15 4.01
N LEU A 221 4.16 17.79 3.90
CA LEU A 221 4.55 16.47 3.39
C LEU A 221 4.07 15.34 4.33
N VAL A 222 4.01 15.61 5.64
CA VAL A 222 3.50 14.67 6.66
C VAL A 222 2.06 14.27 6.36
N PHE A 223 1.20 15.24 6.04
CA PHE A 223 -0.19 14.97 5.68
C PHE A 223 -0.29 14.07 4.46
N TRP A 224 0.44 14.39 3.40
CA TRP A 224 0.36 13.65 2.15
C TRP A 224 0.96 12.25 2.24
N GLU A 225 1.97 12.03 3.07
CA GLU A 225 2.46 10.68 3.38
C GLU A 225 1.40 9.84 4.10
N TRP A 226 0.77 10.37 5.15
CA TRP A 226 -0.32 9.69 5.85
C TRP A 226 -1.48 9.38 4.90
N ALA A 227 -1.87 10.37 4.09
CA ALA A 227 -2.93 10.20 3.11
C ALA A 227 -2.56 9.14 2.06
N ALA A 228 -1.31 9.08 1.59
CA ALA A 228 -0.85 8.09 0.61
C ALA A 228 -0.85 6.67 1.20
N VAL A 229 -0.41 6.50 2.44
CA VAL A 229 -0.44 5.20 3.11
C VAL A 229 -1.88 4.72 3.30
N ILE A 230 -2.77 5.57 3.84
CA ILE A 230 -4.19 5.23 4.01
C ILE A 230 -4.85 4.92 2.66
N ALA A 231 -4.54 5.70 1.63
CA ALA A 231 -5.02 5.49 0.27
C ALA A 231 -4.60 4.17 -0.34
N LEU A 232 -3.41 3.65 -0.03
CA LEU A 232 -3.01 2.32 -0.50
C LEU A 232 -3.91 1.22 0.04
N PHE A 233 -4.27 1.28 1.32
CA PHE A 233 -5.13 0.27 1.95
C PHE A 233 -6.58 0.38 1.46
N VAL A 234 -7.14 1.59 1.49
CA VAL A 234 -8.52 1.85 1.06
C VAL A 234 -8.65 1.67 -0.46
N GLY A 235 -7.74 2.26 -1.23
CA GLY A 235 -7.70 2.16 -2.69
C GLY A 235 -7.43 0.74 -3.19
N GLY A 236 -6.57 -0.02 -2.51
CA GLY A 236 -6.34 -1.44 -2.80
C GLY A 236 -7.61 -2.28 -2.58
N TYR A 237 -8.34 -2.03 -1.48
CA TYR A 237 -9.63 -2.67 -1.22
C TYR A 237 -10.68 -2.30 -2.27
N LEU A 238 -10.81 -1.01 -2.61
CA LEU A 238 -11.73 -0.52 -3.64
C LEU A 238 -11.39 -1.10 -5.02
N THR A 239 -10.10 -1.24 -5.34
CA THR A 239 -9.63 -1.90 -6.57
C THR A 239 -10.10 -3.34 -6.63
N ALA A 240 -9.92 -4.11 -5.54
CA ALA A 240 -10.40 -5.48 -5.47
C ALA A 240 -11.94 -5.57 -5.54
N TRP A 241 -12.65 -4.57 -5.01
CA TRP A 241 -14.11 -4.51 -5.06
C TRP A 241 -14.62 -4.18 -6.46
N ALA A 242 -13.97 -3.24 -7.15
CA ALA A 242 -14.26 -2.87 -8.54
C ALA A 242 -13.92 -3.99 -9.53
N ALA A 243 -13.07 -4.94 -9.13
CA ALA A 243 -12.62 -5.99 -9.99
C ALA A 243 -13.78 -6.95 -10.41
N PRO A 244 -13.78 -7.41 -11.67
CA PRO A 244 -14.82 -8.25 -12.22
C PRO A 244 -15.05 -9.54 -11.45
N ARG A 245 -16.31 -10.01 -11.45
CA ARG A 245 -16.62 -11.37 -10.99
C ARG A 245 -16.07 -12.38 -12.01
N ASP A 246 -15.44 -13.44 -11.51
CA ASP A 246 -14.98 -14.57 -12.33
C ASP A 246 -16.11 -15.04 -13.25
N GLY A 247 -15.82 -15.17 -14.56
CA GLY A 247 -16.77 -15.67 -15.56
C GLY A 247 -17.63 -14.63 -16.29
N SER A 248 -17.55 -13.35 -15.94
CA SER A 248 -18.24 -12.30 -16.70
C SER A 248 -17.51 -12.01 -18.03
N ARG A 249 -17.83 -12.77 -19.08
CA ARG A 249 -17.48 -12.40 -20.46
C ARG A 249 -18.05 -11.01 -20.75
N PRO A 250 -17.30 -10.08 -21.35
CA PRO A 250 -17.92 -8.90 -21.94
C PRO A 250 -18.93 -9.37 -23.01
N PRO A 251 -20.09 -8.71 -23.15
CA PRO A 251 -20.94 -8.94 -24.31
C PRO A 251 -20.13 -8.65 -25.59
N PRO A 252 -20.42 -9.39 -26.68
CA PRO A 252 -19.73 -9.23 -27.96
C PRO A 252 -19.80 -7.80 -28.49
#